data_AF-A0A357J004-F1
#
_entry.id   AF-A0A357J004-F1
#
_cell.length_a   1.000
_cell.length_b   1.000
_cell.length_c   1.000
_cell.angle_alpha   90.00
_cell.angle_beta   90.00
_cell.angle_gamma   90.00
#
_symmetry.space_group_name_H-M   'P 1'
#
loop_
_entity.id
_entity.type
_entity.pdbx_description
1 polymer ?
#
loop_
_entity_poly.entity_id
_entity_poly.type
_entity_poly.pdbx_seq_one_letter_code
_entity_poly.pdbx_strand_id
1 'polypeptide(L)'
;RTFAVEMAAGQGINPLLLHWAMIIHPPILYVGYVSFAIPFAITGAALLSGNLREDWLPLLRRWALFSWFFLGFGILLGSKWAYEELGWGGYWAWD
;
A
#
# COMPACT_ATOMS: atom_id res chain seq x y z
N ARG A 1 -37.84 22.63 25.34
CA ARG A 1 -36.90 23.03 24.27
C ARG A 1 -35.60 22.32 24.57
N THR A 2 -35.34 21.21 23.90
CA THR A 2 -34.08 20.47 24.02
C THR A 2 -33.00 21.28 23.35
N PHE A 3 -31.99 21.68 24.13
CA PHE A 3 -30.78 22.30 23.60
C PHE A 3 -30.03 21.20 22.84
N ALA A 4 -30.10 21.23 21.50
CA ALA A 4 -29.19 20.45 20.69
C ALA A 4 -27.79 20.96 21.01
N VAL A 5 -26.98 20.13 21.65
CA VAL A 5 -25.53 20.36 21.71
C VAL A 5 -25.08 20.33 20.26
N GLU A 6 -24.68 21.48 19.74
CA GLU A 6 -23.97 21.55 18.47
C GLU A 6 -22.66 20.80 18.69
N MET A 7 -22.66 19.51 18.32
CA MET A 7 -21.45 18.72 18.21
C MET A 7 -20.52 19.56 17.35
N ALA A 8 -19.40 20.03 17.89
CA ALA A 8 -18.42 20.78 17.12
C ALA A 8 -18.16 19.98 15.84
N ALA A 9 -18.62 20.51 14.70
CA ALA A 9 -18.53 19.79 13.45
C ALA A 9 -17.05 19.49 13.20
N GLY A 10 -16.69 18.20 13.16
CA GLY A 10 -15.34 17.81 12.81
C GLY A 10 -14.97 18.38 11.45
N GLN A 11 -13.68 18.55 11.18
CA GLN A 11 -13.17 19.12 9.92
C GLN A 11 -13.56 18.32 8.65
N GLY A 12 -14.24 17.18 8.79
CA GLY A 12 -14.59 16.29 7.70
C GLY A 12 -13.39 15.53 7.16
N ILE A 13 -13.61 14.79 6.07
CA ILE A 13 -12.53 14.16 5.30
C ILE A 13 -11.86 15.22 4.44
N ASN A 14 -10.53 15.13 4.28
CA ASN A 14 -9.81 15.97 3.32
C ASN A 14 -10.41 15.76 1.91
N PRO A 15 -10.85 16.82 1.21
CA PRO A 15 -11.42 16.70 -0.13
C PRO A 15 -10.54 15.94 -1.12
N LEU A 16 -9.21 16.02 -0.97
CA LEU A 16 -8.25 15.30 -1.82
C LEU A 16 -8.40 13.77 -1.74
N LEU A 17 -8.94 13.24 -0.64
CA LEU A 17 -9.13 11.80 -0.41
C LEU A 17 -10.46 11.26 -0.95
N LEU A 18 -11.31 12.11 -1.51
CA LEU A 18 -12.60 11.70 -2.06
C LEU A 18 -12.50 11.03 -3.44
N HIS A 19 -11.31 11.05 -4.04
CA HIS A 19 -11.07 10.43 -5.34
C HIS A 19 -11.21 8.90 -5.25
N TRP A 20 -11.84 8.27 -6.25
CA TRP A 20 -12.10 6.83 -6.26
C TRP A 20 -10.81 5.99 -6.16
N ALA A 21 -9.68 6.50 -6.67
CA ALA A 21 -8.40 5.81 -6.54
C ALA A 21 -7.98 5.68 -5.06
N MET A 22 -8.33 6.63 -4.19
CA MET A 22 -8.04 6.59 -2.75
C MET A 22 -8.87 5.56 -1.97
N ILE A 23 -9.90 4.97 -2.59
CA ILE A 23 -10.61 3.81 -2.03
C ILE A 23 -9.80 2.53 -2.26
N ILE A 24 -9.07 2.45 -3.37
CA ILE A 24 -8.41 1.21 -3.84
C ILE A 24 -6.91 1.23 -3.54
N HIS A 25 -6.28 2.39 -3.68
CA HIS A 25 -4.84 2.58 -3.56
C HIS A 25 -4.30 2.17 -2.18
N PRO A 26 -4.83 2.64 -1.04
CA PRO A 26 -4.30 2.27 0.28
C PRO A 26 -4.40 0.75 0.56
N PRO A 27 -5.53 0.07 0.29
CA PRO A 27 -5.60 -1.39 0.43
C PRO A 27 -4.59 -2.14 -0.45
N ILE A 28 -4.40 -1.72 -1.70
CA ILE A 28 -3.46 -2.37 -2.63
C ILE A 28 -2.01 -2.19 -2.17
N LEU A 29 -1.62 -0.96 -1.79
CA LEU A 29 -0.28 -0.70 -1.24
C LEU A 29 -0.05 -1.52 0.02
N TYR A 30 -1.02 -1.52 0.95
CA TYR A 30 -0.90 -2.27 2.20
C TYR A 30 -0.68 -3.77 1.95
N VAL A 31 -1.45 -4.38 1.03
CA VAL A 31 -1.26 -5.79 0.66
C VAL A 31 0.16 -6.04 0.17
N GLY A 32 0.68 -5.19 -0.73
CA GLY A 32 2.02 -5.33 -1.27
C GLY A 32 3.13 -5.12 -0.23
N TYR A 33 2.99 -4.16 0.68
CA TYR A 33 3.94 -3.91 1.77
C TYR A 33 3.99 -5.09 2.75
N VAL A 34 2.83 -5.54 3.23
CA VAL A 34 2.78 -6.61 4.23
C VAL A 34 3.19 -7.95 3.64
N SER A 35 2.85 -8.25 2.38
CA SER A 35 3.23 -9.51 1.77
C SER A 35 4.75 -9.64 1.57
N PHE A 36 5.51 -8.54 1.52
CA PHE A 36 6.98 -8.56 1.49
C PHE A 36 7.61 -9.11 2.78
N ALA A 37 6.87 -9.15 3.89
CA ALA A 37 7.31 -9.82 5.11
C ALA A 37 7.53 -11.34 4.89
N ILE A 38 6.82 -11.95 3.94
CA ILE A 38 6.91 -13.38 3.64
C ILE A 38 8.26 -13.73 2.98
N PRO A 39 8.68 -13.09 1.87
CA PRO A 39 10.04 -13.24 1.33
C PRO A 39 11.15 -12.99 2.35
N PHE A 40 10.97 -11.95 3.19
CA PHE A 40 11.91 -11.64 4.25
C PHE A 40 12.03 -12.79 5.26
N ALA A 41 10.91 -13.33 5.74
CA ALA A 41 10.90 -14.44 6.69
C ALA A 41 11.48 -15.73 6.10
N ILE A 42 11.16 -16.07 4.84
CA ILE A 42 11.71 -17.25 4.16
C ILE A 42 13.24 -17.14 4.08
N THR A 43 13.74 -15.99 3.62
CA THR A 43 15.19 -15.77 3.46
C THR A 43 15.89 -15.74 4.83
N GLY A 44 15.29 -15.07 5.82
CA GLY A 44 15.81 -15.05 7.19
C GLY A 44 15.90 -16.44 7.81
N ALA A 45 14.87 -17.29 7.63
CA ALA A 45 14.88 -18.66 8.12
C ALA A 45 15.96 -19.51 7.43
N ALA A 46 16.16 -19.35 6.12
CA ALA A 46 17.22 -20.04 5.38
C ALA A 46 18.62 -19.67 5.87
N LEU A 47 18.86 -18.37 6.12
CA LEU A 47 20.13 -17.87 6.65
C LEU A 47 20.40 -18.36 8.07
N LEU A 48 19.39 -18.29 8.96
CA LEU A 48 19.53 -18.70 10.35
C LEU A 48 19.68 -20.22 10.54
N SER A 49 19.08 -21.01 9.65
CA SER A 49 19.21 -22.49 9.66
C SER A 49 20.47 -22.99 8.95
N GLY A 50 21.18 -22.13 8.21
CA GLY A 50 22.28 -22.53 7.33
C GLY A 50 21.83 -23.36 6.11
N ASN A 51 20.52 -23.48 5.88
CA ASN A 51 19.96 -24.25 4.77
C ASN A 51 19.90 -23.41 3.49
N LEU A 52 21.04 -23.32 2.80
CA LEU A 52 21.18 -22.61 1.53
C LEU A 52 20.75 -23.43 0.31
N ARG A 53 19.99 -24.52 0.50
CA ARG A 53 19.42 -25.29 -0.60
C ARG A 53 18.37 -24.46 -1.33
N GLU A 54 18.19 -24.72 -2.62
CA GLU A 54 17.32 -23.91 -3.48
C GLU A 54 15.83 -24.29 -3.41
N ASP A 55 15.47 -25.27 -2.58
CA ASP A 55 14.13 -25.85 -2.52
C ASP A 55 13.03 -24.83 -2.17
N TRP A 56 13.39 -23.73 -1.49
CA TRP A 56 12.48 -22.64 -1.11
C TRP A 56 12.43 -21.48 -2.11
N LEU A 57 13.34 -21.43 -3.10
CA LEU A 57 13.41 -20.36 -4.11
C LEU A 57 12.11 -20.21 -4.93
N PRO A 58 11.42 -21.30 -5.36
CA PRO A 58 10.17 -21.15 -6.10
C PRO A 58 9.09 -20.46 -5.28
N LEU A 59 9.00 -20.76 -3.98
CA LEU A 59 8.04 -20.13 -3.08
C LEU A 59 8.40 -18.66 -2.82
N LEU A 60 9.68 -18.38 -2.55
CA LEU A 60 10.20 -17.01 -2.41
C LEU A 60 9.83 -16.17 -3.64
N ARG A 61 10.11 -16.67 -4.84
CA ARG A 61 9.87 -15.96 -6.10
C ARG A 61 8.38 -15.65 -6.31
N ARG A 62 7.49 -16.60 -6.01
CA ARG A 62 6.04 -16.39 -6.13
C ARG A 62 5.58 -15.25 -5.23
N TRP A 63 6.01 -15.24 -3.97
CA TRP A 63 5.63 -14.19 -3.03
C TRP A 63 6.30 -12.84 -3.33
N ALA A 64 7.53 -12.84 -3.82
CA ALA A 64 8.19 -11.62 -4.27
C ALA A 64 7.46 -10.99 -5.46
N LEU A 65 7.09 -11.79 -6.47
CA LEU A 65 6.32 -11.31 -7.62
C LEU A 65 4.92 -10.86 -7.24
N PHE A 66 4.24 -11.57 -6.34
CA PHE A 66 2.96 -11.15 -5.79
C PHE A 66 3.08 -9.77 -5.11
N SER A 67 4.01 -9.62 -4.18
CA SER A 67 4.22 -8.35 -3.45
C SER A 67 4.58 -7.21 -4.38
N TRP A 68 5.49 -7.47 -5.32
CA TRP A 68 5.90 -6.50 -6.34
C TRP A 68 4.72 -6.08 -7.24
N PHE A 69 3.86 -7.02 -7.64
CA PHE A 69 2.68 -6.72 -8.46
C PHE A 69 1.73 -5.75 -7.75
N PHE A 70 1.40 -6.02 -6.48
CA PHE A 70 0.51 -5.14 -5.71
C PHE A 70 1.14 -3.78 -5.44
N LEU A 71 2.43 -3.72 -5.08
CA LEU A 71 3.13 -2.43 -4.92
C LEU A 71 3.17 -1.64 -6.23
N GLY A 72 3.50 -2.29 -7.34
CA GLY A 72 3.50 -1.66 -8.66
C GLY A 72 2.13 -1.09 -9.02
N PHE A 73 1.06 -1.86 -8.79
CA PHE A 73 -0.30 -1.38 -9.03
C PHE A 73 -0.70 -0.25 -8.08
N GLY A 74 -0.28 -0.30 -6.82
CA GLY A 74 -0.48 0.76 -5.83
C GLY A 74 0.17 2.06 -6.28
N ILE A 75 1.44 2.03 -6.70
CA ILE A 75 2.16 3.19 -7.23
C ILE A 75 1.44 3.74 -8.47
N LEU A 76 1.01 2.89 -9.41
CA LEU A 76 0.28 3.36 -10.61
C LEU A 76 -1.03 4.08 -10.25
N LEU A 77 -1.80 3.54 -9.30
CA LEU A 77 -3.04 4.18 -8.84
C LEU A 77 -2.79 5.50 -8.11
N GLY A 78 -1.77 5.54 -7.25
CA GLY A 78 -1.36 6.74 -6.51
C GLY A 78 -0.85 7.82 -7.44
N SER A 79 -0.02 7.46 -8.41
CA SER A 79 0.47 8.35 -9.46
C SER A 79 -0.66 8.91 -10.32
N LYS A 80 -1.67 8.09 -10.65
CA LYS A 80 -2.86 8.57 -11.36
C LYS A 80 -3.59 9.64 -10.55
N TRP A 81 -3.86 9.35 -9.27
CA TRP A 81 -4.50 10.32 -8.37
C TRP A 81 -3.68 11.61 -8.23
N ALA A 82 -2.38 11.49 -7.95
CA ALA A 82 -1.52 12.64 -7.74
C ALA A 82 -1.44 13.51 -9.01
N TYR A 83 -1.44 12.89 -10.19
CA TYR A 83 -1.54 13.61 -11.45
C TYR A 83 -2.88 14.37 -11.59
N GLU A 84 -3.99 13.72 -11.26
CA GLU A 84 -5.34 14.28 -11.40
C GLU A 84 -5.63 15.41 -10.38
N GLU A 85 -5.20 15.26 -9.12
CA GLU A 85 -5.49 16.21 -8.03
C GLU A 85 -4.39 17.25 -7.81
N LEU A 86 -3.12 16.87 -7.97
CA LEU A 86 -1.97 17.73 -7.65
C LEU A 86 -1.20 18.21 -8.89
N GLY A 87 -1.52 17.67 -10.07
CA GLY A 87 -0.83 17.97 -11.31
C GLY A 87 0.63 17.49 -11.33
N TRP A 88 1.39 17.98 -12.31
CA TRP A 88 2.77 17.54 -12.52
C TRP A 88 3.72 17.85 -11.35
N GLY A 89 3.49 18.96 -10.64
CA GLY A 89 4.29 19.35 -9.48
C GLY A 89 4.11 18.45 -8.26
N GLY A 90 2.95 17.80 -8.12
CA GLY A 90 2.63 16.90 -7.02
C GLY A 90 2.65 15.41 -7.38
N TYR A 91 3.00 15.05 -8.61
CA TYR A 91 2.98 13.66 -9.09
C TYR A 91 3.74 12.66 -8.20
N TRP A 92 4.79 13.13 -7.51
CA TRP A 92 5.60 12.32 -6.61
C TRP A 92 4.95 12.03 -5.25
N ALA A 93 3.90 12.77 -4.88
CA ALA A 93 3.15 12.56 -3.65
C ALA A 93 2.07 11.48 -3.86
N TRP A 94 2.43 10.37 -4.50
CA TRP A 94 1.48 9.33 -4.88
C TRP A 94 0.99 8.47 -3.71
N ASP A 95 1.60 8.56 -2.53
CA ASP A 95 1.20 7.95 -1.24
C ASP A 95 0.95 9.06 -0.20
#